data_AF-A0A9D1MIU8-F1
#
_entry.id   AF-A0A9D1MIU8-F1
#
_cell.length_a   1.000
_cell.length_b   1.000
_cell.length_c   1.000
_cell.angle_alpha   90.00
_cell.angle_beta   90.00
_cell.angle_gamma   90.00
#
_symmetry.space_group_name_H-M   'P 1'
#
loop_
_entity.id
_entity.type
_entity.pdbx_description
1 polymer ?
#
loop_
_entity_poly.entity_id
_entity_poly.type
_entity_poly.pdbx_seq_one_letter_code
_entity_poly.pdbx_strand_id
1 'polypeptide(L)'
;MANNGSGGSSKSTFSLDEIVEKVSNFFDKYNIKDTSRDYPEGDELGSSRELIEALTELDAKYRAQKLNVDYDSPADIPESLNLQPVEYDKMTPTEIRDAVVSDLNGKYAGDREELDADITRERDKAAQEIAELEADEAAELDEFTAEIGAEAAALTEDMVLQGLVNSTVFDMGAENIRKKAADGYAEISAEYDTKYRKIDSELKQAETEYRNALSAFDLKYAADLMDGVLKLRAEEEKRLREINDYNAEIKEREAEYQKERQELLTDLYLQRNEAILSAAKAENEYERENGVSTEKLAEYQRRYALAKEFYSKYSPEEVGKMLEESRDYLALLLGTDKFNELGYWNFVERKQ
;
A
#
# COMPACT_ATOMS: atom_id res chain seq x y z
N MET A 1 20.54 15.04 -27.63
CA MET A 1 20.64 16.46 -27.22
C MET A 1 19.45 16.78 -26.33
N ALA A 2 19.67 17.56 -25.26
CA ALA A 2 18.82 17.85 -24.10
C ALA A 2 18.70 16.65 -23.12
N ASN A 3 19.38 16.56 -21.97
CA ASN A 3 19.83 17.51 -20.94
C ASN A 3 18.70 18.33 -20.30
N ASN A 4 18.27 17.91 -19.11
CA ASN A 4 17.59 18.62 -18.02
C ASN A 4 17.41 17.58 -16.90
N GLY A 5 17.82 17.72 -15.65
CA GLY A 5 18.40 18.83 -14.89
C GLY A 5 18.31 18.33 -13.46
N SER A 6 19.31 17.56 -13.02
CA SER A 6 19.44 17.08 -11.64
C SER A 6 19.73 18.30 -10.76
N GLY A 7 18.64 18.90 -10.26
CA GLY A 7 18.69 19.91 -9.20
C GLY A 7 19.01 19.21 -7.89
N GLY A 8 20.29 18.87 -7.69
CA GLY A 8 20.81 18.52 -6.38
C GLY A 8 20.68 19.73 -5.47
N SER A 9 19.58 19.80 -4.72
CA SER A 9 19.51 20.62 -3.53
C SER A 9 20.47 20.02 -2.53
N SER A 10 21.63 20.66 -2.35
CA SER A 10 22.55 20.38 -1.26
C SER A 10 21.82 20.74 0.06
N LYS A 11 20.98 19.82 0.54
CA LYS A 11 20.44 19.85 1.89
C LYS A 11 21.64 19.85 2.84
N SER A 12 21.78 20.93 3.61
CA SER A 12 22.73 21.04 4.71
C SER A 12 22.34 20.00 5.77
N THR A 13 22.93 18.81 5.64
CA THR A 13 22.96 17.81 6.68
C THR A 13 23.93 18.30 7.73
N PHE A 14 23.42 18.95 8.78
CA PHE A 14 24.25 19.17 9.95
C PHE A 14 24.55 17.80 10.58
N SER A 15 25.81 17.36 10.60
CA SER A 15 26.16 16.05 11.18
C SER A 15 26.16 16.13 12.71
N LEU A 16 26.06 14.98 13.38
CA LEU A 16 26.26 14.86 14.84
C LEU A 16 27.57 15.53 15.28
N ASP A 17 28.58 15.55 14.41
CA ASP A 17 29.86 16.21 14.65
C ASP A 17 29.73 17.72 14.73
N GLU A 18 28.87 18.36 13.93
CA GLU A 18 28.64 19.81 14.00
C GLU A 18 27.83 20.23 15.24
N ILE A 19 26.95 19.35 15.74
CA ILE A 19 26.27 19.56 17.03
C ILE A 19 27.28 19.47 18.18
N VAL A 20 28.13 18.43 18.17
CA VAL A 20 29.22 18.28 19.15
C VAL A 20 30.19 19.47 19.07
N GLU A 21 30.51 19.95 17.87
CA GLU A 21 31.37 21.10 17.64
C GLU A 21 30.76 22.40 18.17
N LYS A 22 29.45 22.65 17.96
CA LYS A 22 28.76 23.82 18.53
C LYS A 22 28.75 23.80 20.06
N VAL A 23 28.50 22.64 20.66
CA VAL A 23 28.52 22.46 22.13
C VAL A 23 29.94 22.70 22.67
N SER A 24 30.96 22.11 22.04
CA SER A 24 32.36 22.31 22.41
C SER A 24 32.77 23.79 22.32
N ASN A 25 32.45 24.45 21.19
CA ASN A 25 32.75 25.86 20.96
C ASN A 25 32.05 26.81 21.95
N PHE A 26 30.85 26.44 22.43
CA PHE A 26 30.14 27.20 23.47
C PHE A 26 30.91 27.22 24.80
N PHE A 27 31.44 26.08 25.24
CA PHE A 27 32.24 25.99 26.46
C PHE A 27 33.56 26.77 26.32
N ASP A 28 34.25 26.60 25.19
CA ASP A 28 35.51 27.31 24.90
C ASP A 28 35.34 28.85 24.93
N LYS A 29 34.26 29.38 24.34
CA LYS A 29 33.97 30.83 24.29
C LYS A 29 33.90 31.48 25.68
N TYR A 30 33.41 30.76 26.68
CA TYR A 30 33.23 31.31 28.02
C TYR A 30 34.43 31.12 28.96
N ASN A 31 35.57 30.67 28.40
CA ASN A 31 36.78 30.28 29.12
C ASN A 31 36.48 29.29 30.25
N ILE A 32 35.39 28.53 30.06
CA ILE A 32 35.05 27.38 30.85
C ILE A 32 35.85 26.29 30.18
N LYS A 33 36.91 25.80 30.82
CA LYS A 33 37.46 24.50 30.42
C LYS A 33 36.26 23.58 30.27
N ASP A 34 36.13 22.90 29.14
CA ASP A 34 35.09 21.90 28.94
C ASP A 34 35.19 20.83 30.05
N THR A 35 34.58 21.10 31.20
CA THR A 35 34.50 20.16 32.30
C THR A 35 33.42 19.11 32.04
N SER A 36 32.75 19.17 30.88
CA SER A 36 31.95 18.04 30.40
C SER A 36 32.83 16.99 29.69
N ARG A 37 34.07 17.35 29.32
CA ARG A 37 35.13 16.41 28.89
C ARG A 37 36.18 16.09 29.97
N ASP A 38 36.25 16.87 31.05
CA ASP A 38 36.98 16.50 32.28
C ASP A 38 36.06 15.79 33.30
N TYR A 39 35.10 14.97 32.85
CA TYR A 39 34.74 13.80 33.65
C TYR A 39 35.77 12.72 33.31
N PRO A 40 36.71 12.37 34.20
CA PRO A 40 37.56 11.22 33.96
C PRO A 40 36.66 10.00 33.79
N GLU A 41 36.77 9.34 32.65
CA GLU A 41 36.28 7.97 32.50
C GLU A 41 36.93 7.11 33.60
N GLY A 42 36.10 6.65 34.52
CA GLY A 42 36.30 5.37 35.22
C GLY A 42 37.29 5.34 36.38
N ASP A 43 38.54 5.80 36.22
CA ASP A 43 39.65 5.27 37.05
C ASP A 43 40.56 6.29 37.78
N GLU A 44 40.41 7.62 37.58
CA GLU A 44 41.30 8.61 38.24
C GLU A 44 40.81 9.14 39.61
N LEU A 45 39.57 8.86 40.02
CA LEU A 45 38.96 9.43 41.26
C LEU A 45 39.08 8.55 42.51
N GLY A 46 39.64 7.34 42.39
CA GLY A 46 39.88 6.42 43.49
C GLY A 46 38.71 6.31 44.49
N SER A 47 39.02 6.14 45.77
CA SER A 47 38.03 5.95 46.84
C SER A 47 37.17 7.18 47.15
N SER A 48 37.37 8.36 46.55
CA SER A 48 36.59 9.60 46.84
C SER A 48 35.42 9.85 45.89
N ARG A 49 35.20 8.97 44.90
CA ARG A 49 34.16 9.12 43.87
C ARG A 49 32.75 9.28 44.43
N GLU A 50 32.36 8.43 45.38
CA GLU A 50 31.02 8.47 46.00
C GLU A 50 30.77 9.80 46.75
N LEU A 51 31.80 10.36 47.38
CA LEU A 51 31.71 11.67 48.04
C LEU A 51 31.51 12.78 47.01
N ILE A 52 32.27 12.77 45.91
CA ILE A 52 32.21 13.79 44.87
C ILE A 52 30.84 13.77 44.18
N GLU A 53 30.29 12.60 43.90
CA GLU A 53 28.93 12.45 43.36
C GLU A 53 27.87 13.03 44.32
N ALA A 54 27.94 12.70 45.62
CA ALA A 54 27.00 13.23 46.62
C ALA A 54 27.11 14.75 46.82
N LEU A 55 28.32 15.30 46.80
CA LEU A 55 28.57 16.75 46.87
C LEU A 55 28.06 17.49 45.62
N THR A 56 28.19 16.87 44.45
CA THR A 56 27.70 17.41 43.19
C THR A 56 26.17 17.45 43.17
N GLU A 57 25.50 16.41 43.68
CA GLU A 57 24.04 16.38 43.77
C GLU A 57 23.49 17.46 44.73
N LEU A 58 24.18 17.71 45.85
CA LEU A 58 23.86 18.82 46.76
C LEU A 58 24.05 20.19 46.10
N ASP A 59 25.11 20.36 45.29
CA ASP A 59 25.32 21.58 44.51
C ASP A 59 24.24 21.83 43.46
N ALA A 60 23.86 20.78 42.73
CA ALA A 60 22.77 20.85 41.77
C ALA A 60 21.44 21.21 42.42
N LYS A 61 21.10 20.60 43.58
CA LYS A 61 19.86 20.90 44.34
C LYS A 61 19.81 22.35 44.82
N TYR A 62 20.92 22.86 45.37
CA TYR A 62 21.02 24.25 45.82
C TYR A 62 20.84 25.23 44.66
N ARG A 63 21.52 24.99 43.52
CA ARG A 63 21.39 25.85 42.33
C ARG A 63 20.00 25.80 41.72
N ALA A 64 19.38 24.62 41.67
CA ALA A 64 18.02 24.44 41.16
C ALA A 64 16.96 25.17 42.01
N GLN A 65 17.15 25.30 43.32
CA GLN A 65 16.24 26.08 44.19
C GLN A 65 16.36 27.59 44.00
N LYS A 66 17.54 28.10 43.63
CA LYS A 66 17.79 29.54 43.48
C LYS A 66 17.45 30.08 42.09
N LEU A 67 17.71 29.30 41.05
CA LEU A 67 17.41 29.66 39.67
C LEU A 67 15.98 29.26 39.33
N ASN A 68 15.01 30.03 39.82
CA ASN A 68 13.61 29.95 39.39
C ASN A 68 13.49 30.59 37.99
N VAL A 69 14.12 29.96 36.99
CA VAL A 69 14.10 30.43 35.61
C VAL A 69 13.09 29.60 34.86
N ASP A 70 11.97 30.24 34.52
CA ASP A 70 10.90 29.69 33.72
C ASP A 70 11.43 29.57 32.28
N TYR A 71 11.82 28.36 31.89
CA TYR A 71 12.17 28.03 30.52
C TYR A 71 11.05 27.19 29.94
N ASP A 72 10.71 27.44 28.67
CA ASP A 72 9.86 26.55 27.89
C ASP A 72 10.38 25.12 28.06
N SER A 73 9.54 24.26 28.62
CA SER A 73 9.95 22.92 28.99
C SER A 73 10.14 22.11 27.70
N PRO A 74 11.21 21.30 27.58
CA PRO A 74 11.32 20.28 26.53
C PRO A 74 10.08 19.38 26.38
N ALA A 75 9.23 19.32 27.41
CA ALA A 75 7.96 18.61 27.42
C ALA A 75 6.91 19.16 26.45
N ASP A 76 7.03 20.41 25.98
CA ASP A 76 6.05 21.05 25.11
C ASP A 76 6.30 20.79 23.61
N ILE A 77 7.43 20.16 23.26
CA ILE A 77 7.76 19.77 21.88
C ILE A 77 7.30 18.33 21.64
N PRO A 78 6.28 18.09 20.79
CA PRO A 78 5.76 16.75 20.54
C PRO A 78 6.86 15.76 20.14
N GLU A 79 6.73 14.50 20.54
CA GLU A 79 7.71 13.47 20.17
C GLU A 79 7.58 13.02 18.72
N SER A 80 6.45 13.27 18.06
CA SER A 80 6.18 12.85 16.68
C SER A 80 5.08 13.71 16.06
N LEU A 81 5.03 13.76 14.72
CA LEU A 81 3.90 14.34 13.98
C LEU A 81 2.65 13.43 13.99
N ASN A 82 2.78 12.17 14.45
CA ASN A 82 1.70 11.18 14.51
C ASN A 82 0.98 10.97 13.17
N LEU A 83 1.72 11.05 12.06
CA LEU A 83 1.23 10.81 10.71
C LEU A 83 1.03 9.31 10.48
N GLN A 84 -0.15 8.90 10.03
CA GLN A 84 -0.48 7.49 9.83
C GLN A 84 -0.30 7.04 8.38
N PRO A 85 0.41 5.93 8.14
CA PRO A 85 0.50 5.36 6.80
C PRO A 85 -0.86 4.81 6.37
N VAL A 86 -1.11 4.86 5.06
CA VAL A 86 -2.30 4.23 4.47
C VAL A 86 -1.98 2.77 4.14
N GLU A 87 -2.78 1.86 4.68
CA GLU A 87 -2.78 0.45 4.28
C GLU A 87 -3.74 0.25 3.09
N TYR A 88 -3.30 -0.53 2.12
CA TYR A 88 -4.10 -0.89 0.95
C TYR A 88 -4.16 -2.41 0.82
N ASP A 89 -5.38 -2.94 0.90
CA ASP A 89 -5.61 -4.35 0.61
C ASP A 89 -5.74 -4.54 -0.90
N LYS A 90 -4.87 -5.39 -1.43
CA LYS A 90 -4.76 -5.61 -2.87
C LYS A 90 -5.82 -6.61 -3.30
N MET A 91 -6.54 -6.33 -4.38
CA MET A 91 -7.44 -7.31 -4.96
C MET A 91 -6.65 -8.51 -5.47
N THR A 92 -7.15 -9.70 -5.19
CA THR A 92 -6.60 -10.93 -5.76
C THR A 92 -6.89 -10.99 -7.27
N PRO A 93 -6.09 -11.74 -8.05
CA PRO A 93 -6.35 -11.94 -9.47
C PRO A 93 -7.75 -12.49 -9.78
N THR A 94 -8.30 -13.29 -8.86
CA THR A 94 -9.65 -13.84 -8.96
C THR A 94 -10.72 -12.77 -8.76
N GLU A 95 -10.58 -11.92 -7.74
CA GLU A 95 -11.52 -10.83 -7.48
C GLU A 95 -11.55 -9.80 -8.62
N ILE A 96 -10.39 -9.48 -9.20
CA ILE A 96 -10.30 -8.62 -10.39
C ILE A 96 -11.07 -9.24 -11.56
N ARG A 97 -10.89 -10.55 -11.80
CA ARG A 97 -11.59 -11.24 -12.88
C ARG A 97 -13.10 -11.25 -12.64
N ASP A 98 -13.53 -11.58 -11.43
CA ASP A 98 -14.94 -11.71 -11.08
C ASP A 98 -15.67 -10.37 -11.16
N ALA A 99 -15.01 -9.28 -10.78
CA ALA A 99 -15.53 -7.92 -10.96
C ALA A 99 -15.80 -7.60 -12.44
N VAL A 100 -14.85 -7.91 -13.33
CA VAL A 100 -15.02 -7.67 -14.78
C VAL A 100 -16.07 -8.59 -15.38
N VAL A 101 -16.11 -9.87 -14.99
CA VAL A 101 -17.16 -10.81 -15.43
C VAL A 101 -18.54 -10.30 -15.00
N SER A 102 -18.67 -9.80 -13.78
CA SER A 102 -19.94 -9.26 -13.30
C SER A 102 -20.40 -8.04 -14.10
N ASP A 103 -19.47 -7.17 -14.49
CA ASP A 103 -19.76 -5.99 -15.32
C ASP A 103 -20.18 -6.39 -16.75
N LEU A 104 -19.50 -7.39 -17.34
CA LEU A 104 -19.78 -7.85 -18.69
C LEU A 104 -21.03 -8.72 -18.80
N ASN A 105 -21.39 -9.48 -17.76
CA ASN A 105 -22.53 -10.41 -17.78
C ASN A 105 -23.84 -9.73 -18.18
N GLY A 106 -24.08 -8.50 -17.73
CA GLY A 106 -25.31 -7.77 -18.06
C GLY A 106 -25.46 -7.46 -19.56
N LYS A 107 -24.34 -7.23 -20.27
CA LYS A 107 -24.32 -6.91 -21.70
C LYS A 107 -24.33 -8.17 -22.56
N TYR A 108 -23.52 -9.15 -22.20
CA TYR A 108 -23.30 -10.34 -23.03
C TYR A 108 -24.39 -11.40 -22.91
N ALA A 109 -25.12 -11.45 -21.79
CA ALA A 109 -26.24 -12.38 -21.64
C ALA A 109 -27.35 -12.12 -22.68
N GLY A 110 -27.72 -10.85 -22.89
CA GLY A 110 -28.76 -10.47 -23.85
C GLY A 110 -28.36 -10.77 -25.30
N ASP A 111 -27.15 -10.35 -25.69
CA ASP A 111 -26.61 -10.61 -27.03
C ASP A 111 -26.53 -12.12 -27.35
N ARG A 112 -26.20 -12.97 -26.35
CA ARG A 112 -26.17 -14.43 -26.52
C ARG A 112 -27.57 -15.01 -26.73
N GLU A 113 -28.52 -14.57 -25.91
CA GLU A 113 -29.92 -15.01 -25.99
C GLU A 113 -30.55 -14.61 -27.33
N GLU A 114 -30.22 -13.43 -27.86
CA GLU A 114 -30.68 -12.99 -29.17
C GLU A 114 -30.15 -13.89 -30.30
N LEU A 115 -28.86 -14.24 -30.30
CA LEU A 115 -28.29 -15.17 -31.29
C LEU A 115 -28.97 -16.55 -31.24
N ASP A 116 -29.26 -17.06 -30.05
CA ASP A 116 -29.92 -18.36 -29.87
C ASP A 116 -31.40 -18.30 -30.30
N ALA A 117 -32.08 -17.18 -30.04
CA ALA A 117 -33.45 -16.95 -30.48
C ALA A 117 -33.55 -16.83 -32.02
N ASP A 118 -32.57 -16.18 -32.66
CA ASP A 118 -32.54 -16.01 -34.11
C ASP A 118 -32.44 -17.35 -34.85
N ILE A 119 -31.49 -18.22 -34.46
CA ILE A 119 -31.35 -19.53 -35.11
C ILE A 119 -32.56 -20.44 -34.82
N THR A 120 -33.19 -20.28 -33.65
CA THR A 120 -34.42 -21.01 -33.33
C THR A 120 -35.56 -20.57 -34.26
N ARG A 121 -35.72 -19.27 -34.51
CA ARG A 121 -36.73 -18.76 -35.46
C ARG A 121 -36.51 -19.26 -36.88
N GLU A 122 -35.26 -19.33 -37.35
CA GLU A 122 -34.96 -19.88 -38.68
C GLU A 122 -35.27 -21.39 -38.77
N ARG A 123 -35.00 -22.15 -37.71
CA ARG A 123 -35.36 -23.58 -37.63
C ARG A 123 -36.87 -23.79 -37.64
N ASP A 124 -37.60 -23.00 -36.87
CA ASP A 124 -39.06 -23.08 -36.80
C ASP A 124 -39.69 -22.71 -38.14
N LYS A 125 -39.16 -21.68 -38.81
CA LYS A 125 -39.58 -21.28 -40.15
C LYS A 125 -39.32 -22.38 -41.18
N ALA A 126 -38.12 -22.97 -41.20
CA ALA A 126 -37.81 -24.08 -42.10
C ALA A 126 -38.72 -25.29 -41.85
N ALA A 127 -39.03 -25.61 -40.59
CA ALA A 127 -39.96 -26.68 -40.24
C ALA A 127 -41.39 -26.40 -40.72
N GLN A 128 -41.85 -25.16 -40.64
CA GLN A 128 -43.15 -24.74 -41.18
C GLN A 128 -43.19 -24.86 -42.70
N GLU A 129 -42.18 -24.35 -43.41
CA GLU A 129 -42.11 -24.42 -44.87
C GLU A 129 -42.06 -25.88 -45.36
N ILE A 130 -41.35 -26.77 -44.66
CA ILE A 130 -41.35 -28.21 -44.97
C ILE A 130 -42.75 -28.80 -44.80
N ALA A 131 -43.44 -28.50 -43.70
CA ALA A 131 -44.79 -29.02 -43.46
C ALA A 131 -45.80 -28.51 -44.50
N GLU A 132 -45.66 -27.27 -44.97
CA GLU A 132 -46.47 -26.73 -46.07
C GLU A 132 -46.17 -27.46 -47.39
N LEU A 133 -44.89 -27.69 -47.71
CA LEU A 133 -44.50 -28.46 -48.91
C LEU A 133 -44.98 -29.92 -48.87
N GLU A 134 -44.94 -30.58 -47.72
CA GLU A 134 -45.46 -31.94 -47.57
C GLU A 134 -46.98 -32.01 -47.84
N ALA A 135 -47.72 -30.98 -47.40
CA ALA A 135 -49.15 -30.89 -47.65
C ALA A 135 -49.45 -30.59 -49.14
N ASP A 136 -48.69 -29.70 -49.76
CA ASP A 136 -48.82 -29.36 -51.18
C ASP A 136 -48.48 -30.57 -52.07
N GLU A 137 -47.39 -31.29 -51.76
CA GLU A 137 -46.97 -32.51 -52.47
C GLU A 137 -48.05 -33.57 -52.40
N ALA A 138 -48.62 -33.81 -51.21
CA ALA A 138 -49.69 -34.79 -51.04
C ALA A 138 -50.94 -34.41 -51.84
N ALA A 139 -51.33 -33.13 -51.85
CA ALA A 139 -52.49 -32.66 -52.61
C ALA A 139 -52.29 -32.81 -54.12
N GLU A 140 -51.10 -32.49 -54.62
CA GLU A 140 -50.76 -32.61 -56.04
C GLU A 140 -50.68 -34.07 -56.50
N LEU A 141 -50.12 -34.95 -55.66
CA LEU A 141 -50.13 -36.40 -55.91
C LEU A 141 -51.55 -36.97 -55.93
N ASP A 142 -52.43 -36.53 -55.03
CA ASP A 142 -53.84 -36.96 -54.99
C ASP A 142 -54.60 -36.50 -56.25
N GLU A 143 -54.40 -35.25 -56.69
CA GLU A 143 -54.99 -34.73 -57.93
C GLU A 143 -54.50 -35.50 -59.16
N PHE A 144 -53.20 -35.73 -59.27
CA PHE A 144 -52.61 -36.52 -60.37
C PHE A 144 -53.09 -37.97 -60.36
N THR A 145 -53.20 -38.58 -59.18
CA THR A 145 -53.75 -39.94 -59.03
C THR A 145 -55.19 -40.02 -59.52
N ALA A 146 -56.01 -39.02 -59.21
CA ALA A 146 -57.39 -38.93 -59.67
C ALA A 146 -57.47 -38.76 -61.20
N GLU A 147 -56.59 -37.94 -61.80
CA GLU A 147 -56.49 -37.78 -63.27
C GLU A 147 -56.18 -39.11 -63.96
N ILE A 148 -55.13 -39.81 -63.52
CA ILE A 148 -54.74 -41.11 -64.07
C ILE A 148 -55.86 -42.14 -63.91
N GLY A 149 -56.55 -42.15 -62.75
CA GLY A 149 -57.69 -43.02 -62.50
C GLY A 149 -58.85 -42.77 -63.46
N ALA A 150 -59.17 -41.50 -63.73
CA ALA A 150 -60.21 -41.11 -64.68
C ALA A 150 -59.83 -41.50 -66.13
N GLU A 151 -58.58 -41.30 -66.52
CA GLU A 151 -58.08 -41.68 -67.86
C GLU A 151 -58.13 -43.21 -68.06
N ALA A 152 -57.75 -43.99 -67.04
CA ALA A 152 -57.86 -45.45 -67.07
C ALA A 152 -59.32 -45.94 -67.15
N ALA A 153 -60.23 -45.30 -66.42
CA ALA A 153 -61.65 -45.61 -66.47
C ALA A 153 -62.24 -45.31 -67.86
N ALA A 154 -61.90 -44.16 -68.44
CA ALA A 154 -62.35 -43.75 -69.77
C ALA A 154 -61.84 -44.70 -70.87
N LEU A 155 -60.56 -45.10 -70.82
CA LEU A 155 -60.00 -46.12 -71.73
C LEU A 155 -60.78 -47.43 -71.62
N THR A 156 -61.06 -47.88 -70.40
CA THR A 156 -61.79 -49.13 -70.17
C THR A 156 -63.21 -49.06 -70.74
N GLU A 157 -63.93 -47.97 -70.47
CA GLU A 157 -65.29 -47.75 -70.99
C GLU A 157 -65.33 -47.78 -72.51
N ASP A 158 -64.44 -47.04 -73.18
CA ASP A 158 -64.38 -47.00 -74.65
C ASP A 158 -64.06 -48.37 -75.26
N MET A 159 -63.08 -49.08 -74.69
CA MET A 159 -62.70 -50.41 -75.18
C MET A 159 -63.78 -51.47 -74.91
N VAL A 160 -64.56 -51.33 -73.83
CA VAL A 160 -65.76 -52.17 -73.58
C VAL A 160 -66.83 -51.91 -74.65
N LEU A 161 -67.16 -50.65 -74.91
CA LEU A 161 -68.17 -50.27 -75.92
C LEU A 161 -67.81 -50.75 -77.33
N GLN A 162 -66.51 -50.79 -77.64
CA GLN A 162 -66.00 -51.27 -78.93
C GLN A 162 -65.73 -52.80 -78.97
N GLY A 163 -65.85 -53.52 -77.84
CA GLY A 163 -65.58 -54.96 -77.76
C GLY A 163 -64.09 -55.33 -77.86
N LEU A 164 -63.19 -54.41 -77.52
CA LEU A 164 -61.73 -54.51 -77.70
C LEU A 164 -60.95 -54.73 -76.39
N VAL A 165 -61.62 -55.05 -75.28
CA VAL A 165 -61.00 -55.17 -73.94
C VAL A 165 -59.87 -56.20 -73.86
N ASN A 166 -59.94 -57.29 -74.64
CA ASN A 166 -58.89 -58.33 -74.69
C ASN A 166 -57.94 -58.16 -75.88
N SER A 167 -57.88 -56.96 -76.45
CA SER A 167 -57.07 -56.69 -77.63
C SER A 167 -55.72 -56.08 -77.25
N THR A 168 -54.75 -56.23 -78.17
CA THR A 168 -53.45 -55.55 -78.07
C THR A 168 -53.58 -54.02 -78.03
N VAL A 169 -54.70 -53.46 -78.53
CA VAL A 169 -54.96 -52.02 -78.49
C VAL A 169 -55.25 -51.57 -77.06
N PHE A 170 -56.06 -52.33 -76.32
CA PHE A 170 -56.30 -52.07 -74.90
C PHE A 170 -55.00 -52.19 -74.10
N ASP A 171 -54.21 -53.26 -74.33
CA ASP A 171 -52.93 -53.45 -73.64
C ASP A 171 -51.95 -52.29 -73.88
N MET A 172 -51.85 -51.82 -75.13
CA MET A 172 -51.03 -50.64 -75.45
C MET A 172 -51.53 -49.36 -74.77
N GLY A 173 -52.85 -49.13 -74.75
CA GLY A 173 -53.44 -47.99 -74.05
C GLY A 173 -53.16 -48.03 -72.55
N ALA A 174 -53.35 -49.19 -71.92
CA ALA A 174 -53.09 -49.40 -70.50
C ALA A 174 -51.60 -49.23 -70.16
N GLU A 175 -50.69 -49.70 -71.03
CA GLU A 175 -49.26 -49.50 -70.86
C GLU A 175 -48.86 -48.03 -70.98
N ASN A 176 -49.45 -47.28 -71.91
CA ASN A 176 -49.22 -45.84 -72.04
C ASN A 176 -49.66 -45.07 -70.79
N ILE A 177 -50.83 -45.39 -70.23
CA ILE A 177 -51.31 -44.78 -68.99
C ILE A 177 -50.36 -45.11 -67.83
N ARG A 178 -49.87 -46.36 -67.72
CA ARG A 178 -48.89 -46.73 -66.69
C ARG A 178 -47.58 -45.96 -66.82
N LYS A 179 -47.10 -45.76 -68.06
CA LYS A 179 -45.90 -44.95 -68.32
C LYS A 179 -46.13 -43.48 -67.94
N LYS A 180 -47.23 -42.88 -68.37
CA LYS A 180 -47.63 -41.51 -67.99
C LYS A 180 -47.70 -41.36 -66.47
N ALA A 181 -48.30 -42.31 -65.77
CA ALA A 181 -48.36 -42.31 -64.31
C ALA A 181 -46.96 -42.37 -63.68
N ALA A 182 -46.10 -43.30 -64.12
CA ALA A 182 -44.75 -43.42 -63.61
C ALA A 182 -43.91 -42.16 -63.83
N ASP A 183 -44.00 -41.56 -65.03
CA ASP A 183 -43.27 -40.34 -65.37
C ASP A 183 -43.79 -39.15 -64.56
N GLY A 184 -45.11 -38.99 -64.40
CA GLY A 184 -45.68 -37.87 -63.65
C GLY A 184 -45.42 -37.96 -62.14
N TYR A 185 -45.50 -39.15 -61.52
CA TYR A 185 -45.09 -39.32 -60.12
C TYR A 185 -43.61 -38.98 -59.91
N ALA A 186 -42.75 -39.38 -60.86
CA ALA A 186 -41.33 -39.07 -60.80
C ALA A 186 -41.07 -37.57 -60.97
N GLU A 187 -41.83 -36.88 -61.83
CA GLU A 187 -41.74 -35.44 -62.05
C GLU A 187 -42.16 -34.64 -60.80
N ILE A 188 -43.34 -34.94 -60.23
CA ILE A 188 -43.84 -34.31 -58.99
C ILE A 188 -42.82 -34.51 -57.87
N SER A 189 -42.39 -35.76 -57.64
CA SER A 189 -41.42 -36.05 -56.58
C SER A 189 -40.09 -35.30 -56.80
N ALA A 190 -39.59 -35.23 -58.03
CA ALA A 190 -38.35 -34.49 -58.32
C ALA A 190 -38.48 -32.97 -58.10
N GLU A 191 -39.65 -32.40 -58.36
CA GLU A 191 -39.93 -30.99 -58.08
C GLU A 191 -39.86 -30.70 -56.57
N TYR A 192 -40.57 -31.47 -55.74
CA TYR A 192 -40.56 -31.27 -54.29
C TYR A 192 -39.20 -31.60 -53.68
N ASP A 193 -38.50 -32.63 -54.16
CA ASP A 193 -37.11 -32.90 -53.77
C ASP A 193 -36.20 -31.68 -53.95
N THR A 194 -36.41 -30.93 -55.04
CA THR A 194 -35.66 -29.71 -55.32
C THR A 194 -36.02 -28.59 -54.34
N LYS A 195 -37.31 -28.44 -54.01
CA LYS A 195 -37.80 -27.47 -53.02
C LYS A 195 -37.26 -27.79 -51.61
N TYR A 196 -37.33 -29.05 -51.16
CA TYR A 196 -36.77 -29.48 -49.88
C TYR A 196 -35.26 -29.22 -49.78
N ARG A 197 -34.49 -29.54 -50.84
CA ARG A 197 -33.05 -29.27 -50.87
C ARG A 197 -32.71 -27.79 -50.77
N LYS A 198 -33.57 -26.92 -51.31
CA LYS A 198 -33.40 -25.48 -51.19
C LYS A 198 -33.55 -25.03 -49.72
N ILE A 199 -34.62 -25.48 -49.04
CA ILE A 199 -34.83 -25.18 -47.61
C ILE A 199 -33.67 -25.71 -46.76
N ASP A 200 -33.23 -26.96 -46.98
CA ASP A 200 -32.09 -27.55 -46.27
C ASP A 200 -30.79 -26.75 -46.50
N SER A 201 -30.57 -26.26 -47.72
CA SER A 201 -29.42 -25.40 -48.03
C SER A 201 -29.49 -24.05 -47.29
N GLU A 202 -30.64 -23.41 -47.26
CA GLU A 202 -30.86 -22.13 -46.56
C GLU A 202 -30.68 -22.32 -45.04
N LEU A 203 -31.23 -23.38 -44.46
CA LEU A 203 -31.05 -23.71 -43.04
C LEU A 203 -29.59 -23.98 -42.69
N LYS A 204 -28.86 -24.74 -43.53
CA LYS A 204 -27.41 -24.98 -43.34
C LYS A 204 -26.60 -23.70 -43.39
N GLN A 205 -26.99 -22.77 -44.26
CA GLN A 205 -26.35 -21.45 -44.33
C GLN A 205 -26.61 -20.68 -43.02
N ALA A 206 -27.86 -20.61 -42.56
CA ALA A 206 -28.21 -19.97 -41.29
C ALA A 206 -27.46 -20.58 -40.09
N GLU A 207 -27.33 -21.91 -40.03
CA GLU A 207 -26.54 -22.59 -38.99
C GLU A 207 -25.05 -22.24 -39.04
N THR A 208 -24.51 -22.05 -40.25
CA THR A 208 -23.11 -21.65 -40.44
C THR A 208 -22.91 -20.21 -39.99
N GLU A 209 -23.82 -19.32 -40.36
CA GLU A 209 -23.82 -17.91 -39.94
C GLU A 209 -23.94 -17.78 -38.43
N TYR A 210 -24.84 -18.55 -37.80
CA TYR A 210 -24.96 -18.64 -36.34
C TYR A 210 -23.65 -19.09 -35.67
N ARG A 211 -23.00 -20.14 -36.17
CA ARG A 211 -21.70 -20.60 -35.60
C ARG A 211 -20.62 -19.53 -35.73
N ASN A 212 -20.57 -18.82 -36.86
CA ASN A 212 -19.62 -17.73 -37.07
C ASN A 212 -19.90 -16.55 -36.13
N ALA A 213 -21.17 -16.16 -35.98
CA ALA A 213 -21.59 -15.10 -35.09
C ALA A 213 -21.29 -15.45 -33.62
N LEU A 214 -21.54 -16.68 -33.21
CA LEU A 214 -21.21 -17.19 -31.88
C LEU A 214 -19.69 -17.15 -31.62
N SER A 215 -18.89 -17.63 -32.57
CA SER A 215 -17.42 -17.56 -32.45
C SER A 215 -16.91 -16.12 -32.34
N ALA A 216 -17.45 -15.20 -33.16
CA ALA A 216 -17.12 -13.78 -33.09
C ALA A 216 -17.54 -13.14 -31.75
N PHE A 217 -18.71 -13.54 -31.24
CA PHE A 217 -19.21 -13.13 -29.93
C PHE A 217 -18.27 -13.60 -28.81
N ASP A 218 -17.86 -14.88 -28.80
CA ASP A 218 -16.95 -15.44 -27.79
C ASP A 218 -15.58 -14.77 -27.83
N LEU A 219 -15.04 -14.50 -29.02
CA LEU A 219 -13.79 -13.78 -29.19
C LEU A 219 -13.87 -12.35 -28.66
N LYS A 220 -14.98 -11.65 -28.95
CA LYS A 220 -15.22 -10.29 -28.45
C LYS A 220 -15.36 -10.27 -26.94
N TYR A 221 -16.09 -11.23 -26.36
CA TYR A 221 -16.23 -11.36 -24.91
C TYR A 221 -14.86 -11.59 -24.24
N ALA A 222 -14.06 -12.50 -24.79
CA ALA A 222 -12.72 -12.78 -24.27
C ALA A 222 -11.79 -11.55 -24.37
N ALA A 223 -11.88 -10.78 -25.46
CA ALA A 223 -11.11 -9.55 -25.63
C ALA A 223 -11.53 -8.47 -24.62
N ASP A 224 -12.82 -8.23 -24.46
CA ASP A 224 -13.36 -7.23 -23.51
C ASP A 224 -13.03 -7.63 -22.06
N LEU A 225 -13.09 -8.92 -21.72
CA LEU A 225 -12.68 -9.45 -20.41
C LEU A 225 -11.19 -9.19 -20.15
N MET A 226 -10.34 -9.48 -21.14
CA MET A 226 -8.89 -9.26 -21.02
C MET A 226 -8.56 -7.78 -20.86
N ASP A 227 -9.19 -6.90 -21.65
CA ASP A 227 -9.02 -5.45 -21.55
C ASP A 227 -9.49 -4.91 -20.19
N GLY A 228 -10.64 -5.35 -19.70
CA GLY A 228 -11.14 -4.98 -18.37
C GLY A 228 -10.19 -5.42 -17.24
N VAL A 229 -9.66 -6.64 -17.30
CA VAL A 229 -8.67 -7.13 -16.32
C VAL A 229 -7.38 -6.32 -16.37
N LEU A 230 -6.88 -5.99 -17.55
CA LEU A 230 -5.67 -5.16 -17.71
C LEU A 230 -5.87 -3.74 -17.17
N LYS A 231 -7.04 -3.14 -17.42
CA LYS A 231 -7.39 -1.81 -16.89
C LYS A 231 -7.41 -1.80 -15.37
N LEU A 232 -8.13 -2.73 -14.74
CA LEU A 232 -8.19 -2.82 -13.28
C LEU A 232 -6.81 -3.07 -12.65
N ARG A 233 -5.98 -3.92 -13.27
CA ARG A 233 -4.60 -4.11 -12.81
C ARG A 233 -3.77 -2.84 -12.91
N ALA A 234 -3.89 -2.09 -14.01
CA ALA A 234 -3.18 -0.83 -14.19
C ALA A 234 -3.65 0.25 -13.19
N GLU A 235 -4.95 0.31 -12.90
CA GLU A 235 -5.53 1.18 -11.88
C GLU A 235 -5.04 0.81 -10.47
N GLU A 236 -4.98 -0.48 -10.15
CA GLU A 236 -4.44 -0.98 -8.88
C GLU A 236 -2.94 -0.66 -8.74
N GLU A 237 -2.14 -0.88 -9.77
CA GLU A 237 -0.71 -0.54 -9.78
C GLU A 237 -0.48 0.97 -9.65
N LYS A 238 -1.35 1.79 -10.23
CA LYS A 238 -1.30 3.24 -10.06
C LYS A 238 -1.62 3.62 -8.62
N ARG A 239 -2.68 3.06 -8.04
CA ARG A 239 -3.08 3.31 -6.65
C ARG A 239 -2.03 2.86 -5.65
N LEU A 240 -1.41 1.70 -5.88
CA LEU A 240 -0.29 1.21 -5.07
C LEU A 240 0.91 2.15 -5.11
N ARG A 241 1.25 2.70 -6.29
CA ARG A 241 2.32 3.70 -6.40
C ARG A 241 1.99 4.97 -5.62
N GLU A 242 0.79 5.51 -5.79
CA GLU A 242 0.34 6.72 -5.07
C GLU A 242 0.40 6.53 -3.54
N ILE A 243 0.01 5.35 -3.04
CA ILE A 243 0.05 5.02 -1.61
C ILE A 243 1.49 4.84 -1.12
N ASN A 244 2.35 4.19 -1.91
CA ASN A 244 3.76 4.05 -1.56
C ASN A 244 4.48 5.40 -1.52
N ASP A 245 4.21 6.28 -2.48
CA ASP A 245 4.78 7.62 -2.54
C ASP A 245 4.30 8.45 -1.33
N TYR A 246 3.01 8.39 -1.00
CA TYR A 246 2.45 9.04 0.19
C TYR A 246 3.09 8.52 1.49
N ASN A 247 3.23 7.20 1.63
CA ASN A 247 3.85 6.59 2.80
C ASN A 247 5.35 6.91 2.90
N ALA A 248 6.04 7.08 1.77
CA ALA A 248 7.44 7.54 1.74
C ALA A 248 7.55 9.01 2.17
N GLU A 249 6.64 9.87 1.69
CA GLU A 249 6.58 11.28 2.08
C GLU A 249 6.32 11.46 3.59
N ILE A 250 5.41 10.67 4.16
CA ILE A 250 5.19 10.65 5.62
C ILE A 250 6.49 10.31 6.36
N LYS A 251 7.21 9.28 5.92
CA LYS A 251 8.47 8.89 6.55
C LYS A 251 9.54 9.97 6.44
N GLU A 252 9.65 10.65 5.30
CA GLU A 252 10.59 11.77 5.13
C GLU A 252 10.22 12.92 6.07
N ARG A 253 8.95 13.33 6.13
CA ARG A 253 8.48 14.41 7.01
C ARG A 253 8.70 14.09 8.49
N GLU A 254 8.45 12.85 8.90
CA GLU A 254 8.71 12.42 10.27
C GLU A 254 10.21 12.48 10.58
N ALA A 255 11.08 12.01 9.69
CA ALA A 255 12.52 12.08 9.87
C ALA A 255 13.05 13.54 9.93
N GLU A 256 12.52 14.42 9.08
CA GLU A 256 12.84 15.85 9.09
C GLU A 256 12.40 16.51 10.40
N TYR A 257 11.18 16.21 10.86
CA TYR A 257 10.68 16.69 12.16
C TYR A 257 11.54 16.20 13.33
N GLN A 258 11.97 14.94 13.35
CA GLN A 258 12.85 14.44 14.41
C GLN A 258 14.18 15.19 14.45
N LYS A 259 14.72 15.56 13.28
CA LYS A 259 15.94 16.36 13.19
C LYS A 259 15.72 17.79 13.72
N GLU A 260 14.69 18.47 13.25
CA GLU A 260 14.35 19.83 13.71
C GLU A 260 14.08 19.86 15.23
N ARG A 261 13.40 18.83 15.74
CA ARG A 261 13.16 18.64 17.16
C ARG A 261 14.47 18.49 17.94
N GLN A 262 15.42 17.69 17.45
CA GLN A 262 16.72 17.52 18.11
C GLN A 262 17.52 18.82 18.13
N GLU A 263 17.50 19.61 17.05
CA GLU A 263 18.12 20.92 16.99
C GLU A 263 17.50 21.88 18.01
N LEU A 264 16.16 21.97 18.04
CA LEU A 264 15.45 22.82 19.00
C LEU A 264 15.72 22.44 20.46
N LEU A 265 15.75 21.15 20.78
CA LEU A 265 16.10 20.65 22.11
C LEU A 265 17.55 20.99 22.50
N THR A 266 18.47 20.93 21.54
CA THR A 266 19.87 21.30 21.76
C THR A 266 20.02 22.79 22.02
N ASP A 267 19.32 23.62 21.25
CA ASP A 267 19.33 25.08 21.44
C ASP A 267 18.74 25.47 22.79
N LEU A 268 17.62 24.87 23.20
CA LEU A 268 17.04 25.07 24.54
C LEU A 268 18.02 24.66 25.65
N TYR A 269 18.73 23.54 25.48
CA TYR A 269 19.75 23.10 26.43
C TYR A 269 20.92 24.10 26.54
N LEU A 270 21.44 24.58 25.41
CA LEU A 270 22.51 25.58 25.37
C LEU A 270 22.07 26.91 26.00
N GLN A 271 20.88 27.39 25.68
CA GLN A 271 20.32 28.62 26.26
C GLN A 271 20.17 28.51 27.79
N ARG A 272 19.66 27.36 28.27
CA ARG A 272 19.55 27.09 29.71
C ARG A 272 20.92 27.12 30.39
N ASN A 273 21.92 26.45 29.81
CA ASN A 273 23.27 26.43 30.37
C ASN A 273 23.94 27.81 30.34
N GLU A 274 23.77 28.57 29.25
CA GLU A 274 24.27 29.95 29.16
C GLU A 274 23.71 30.83 30.26
N ALA A 275 22.42 30.72 30.53
CA ALA A 275 21.80 31.49 31.59
C ALA A 275 22.21 31.04 32.99
N ILE A 276 22.34 29.73 33.24
CA ILE A 276 22.88 29.20 34.51
C ILE A 276 24.29 29.75 34.74
N LEU A 277 25.14 29.72 33.71
CA LEU A 277 26.51 30.22 33.79
C LEU A 277 26.56 31.74 33.96
N SER A 278 25.72 32.48 33.25
CA SER A 278 25.59 33.94 33.37
C SER A 278 25.12 34.33 34.78
N ALA A 279 24.11 33.66 35.32
CA ALA A 279 23.63 33.86 36.67
C ALA A 279 24.70 33.51 37.72
N ALA A 280 25.42 32.40 37.54
CA ALA A 280 26.52 32.00 38.42
C ALA A 280 27.69 33.00 38.38
N LYS A 281 28.01 33.56 37.20
CA LYS A 281 29.02 34.62 37.06
C LYS A 281 28.57 35.91 37.76
N ALA A 282 27.34 36.35 37.53
CA ALA A 282 26.77 37.53 38.18
C ALA A 282 26.70 37.35 39.71
N GLU A 283 26.36 36.17 40.20
CA GLU A 283 26.35 35.85 41.63
C GLU A 283 27.77 35.87 42.22
N ASN A 284 28.75 35.25 41.56
CA ASN A 284 30.15 35.28 42.02
C ASN A 284 30.74 36.71 42.02
N GLU A 285 30.40 37.53 41.03
CA GLU A 285 30.84 38.93 40.95
C GLU A 285 30.21 39.77 42.07
N TYR A 286 28.91 39.61 42.30
CA TYR A 286 28.20 40.23 43.43
C TYR A 286 28.81 39.83 44.79
N GLU A 287 29.16 38.55 44.96
CA GLU A 287 29.75 38.02 46.20
C GLU A 287 31.20 38.47 46.41
N ARG A 288 31.97 38.68 45.33
CA ARG A 288 33.33 39.25 45.43
C ARG A 288 33.29 40.68 46.00
N GLU A 289 32.22 41.42 45.71
CA GLU A 289 32.05 42.81 46.15
C GLU A 289 31.34 42.94 47.50
N ASN A 290 30.44 42.01 47.84
CA ASN A 290 29.55 42.12 49.01
C ASN A 290 29.74 41.03 50.09
N GLY A 291 30.65 40.08 49.86
CA GLY A 291 30.83 38.91 50.71
C GLY A 291 29.84 37.78 50.39
N VAL A 292 30.21 36.54 50.75
CA VAL A 292 29.40 35.34 50.51
C VAL A 292 28.12 35.38 51.36
N SER A 293 26.97 35.07 50.77
CA SER A 293 25.69 35.04 51.49
C SER A 293 25.67 33.98 52.62
N THR A 294 24.93 34.25 53.70
CA THR A 294 24.77 33.33 54.84
C THR A 294 24.18 31.98 54.45
N GLU A 295 23.32 31.93 53.43
CA GLU A 295 22.74 30.69 52.90
C GLU A 295 23.77 29.84 52.15
N LYS A 296 24.62 30.47 51.33
CA LYS A 296 25.71 29.77 50.63
C LYS A 296 26.80 29.28 51.59
N LEU A 297 27.11 30.05 52.63
CA LEU A 297 27.99 29.60 53.73
C LEU A 297 27.40 28.39 54.46
N ALA A 298 26.10 28.37 54.73
CA ALA A 298 25.44 27.23 55.36
C ALA A 298 25.49 25.99 54.45
N GLU A 299 25.39 26.17 53.14
CA GLU A 299 25.49 25.08 52.18
C GLU A 299 26.91 24.54 52.03
N TYR A 300 27.92 25.40 51.93
CA TYR A 300 29.32 24.98 51.99
C TYR A 300 29.65 24.28 53.32
N GLN A 301 29.05 24.71 54.43
CA GLN A 301 29.20 24.04 55.72
C GLN A 301 28.56 22.64 55.73
N ARG A 302 27.40 22.44 55.09
CA ARG A 302 26.77 21.11 54.97
C ARG A 302 27.63 20.16 54.15
N ARG A 303 28.13 20.63 53.02
CA ARG A 303 29.02 19.88 52.14
C ARG A 303 30.35 19.54 52.83
N TYR A 304 30.91 20.50 53.55
CA TYR A 304 32.10 20.30 54.39
C TYR A 304 31.87 19.22 55.46
N ALA A 305 30.72 19.24 56.15
CA ALA A 305 30.39 18.24 57.15
C ALA A 305 30.30 16.83 56.55
N LEU A 306 29.69 16.69 55.36
CA LEU A 306 29.62 15.42 54.64
C LEU A 306 31.02 14.91 54.25
N ALA A 307 31.87 15.79 53.72
CA ALA A 307 33.26 15.46 53.38
C ALA A 307 34.06 15.03 54.62
N LYS A 308 33.88 15.73 55.75
CA LYS A 308 34.53 15.40 57.02
C LYS A 308 34.07 14.03 57.56
N GLU A 309 32.78 13.74 57.50
CA GLU A 309 32.24 12.43 57.89
C GLU A 309 32.79 11.30 57.01
N PHE A 310 32.84 11.52 55.70
CA PHE A 310 33.41 10.56 54.75
C PHE A 310 34.87 10.24 55.09
N TYR A 311 35.73 11.27 55.21
CA TYR A 311 37.15 11.08 55.46
C TYR A 311 37.48 10.59 56.86
N SER A 312 36.57 10.72 57.83
CA SER A 312 36.76 10.19 59.19
C SER A 312 36.93 8.67 59.24
N LYS A 313 36.47 7.96 58.20
CA LYS A 313 36.51 6.49 58.09
C LYS A 313 37.87 5.94 57.63
N TYR A 314 38.77 6.81 57.16
CA TYR A 314 40.08 6.45 56.60
C TYR A 314 41.21 6.98 57.48
N SER A 315 42.43 6.41 57.39
CA SER A 315 43.58 6.91 58.15
C SER A 315 44.03 8.30 57.66
N PRO A 316 44.68 9.12 58.50
CA PRO A 316 45.12 10.47 58.10
C PRO A 316 46.05 10.49 56.88
N GLU A 317 46.83 9.42 56.70
CA GLU A 317 47.77 9.26 55.58
C GLU A 317 47.03 8.93 54.27
N GLU A 318 46.00 8.08 54.33
CA GLU A 318 45.13 7.76 53.19
C GLU A 318 44.30 8.98 52.78
N VAL A 319 43.73 9.72 53.76
CA VAL A 319 42.99 10.95 53.48
C VAL A 319 43.89 12.02 52.87
N GLY A 320 45.15 12.12 53.29
CA GLY A 320 46.09 13.08 52.71
C GLY A 320 46.27 12.86 51.20
N LYS A 321 46.39 11.61 50.76
CA LYS A 321 46.48 11.25 49.34
C LYS A 321 45.16 11.52 48.61
N MET A 322 44.04 11.11 49.20
CA MET A 322 42.71 11.32 48.62
C MET A 322 42.38 12.81 48.43
N LEU A 323 42.76 13.68 49.37
CA LEU A 323 42.57 15.13 49.28
C LEU A 323 43.47 15.77 48.22
N GLU A 324 44.65 15.21 47.96
CA GLU A 324 45.56 15.67 46.90
C GLU A 324 45.07 15.24 45.51
N GLU A 325 44.62 13.99 45.38
CA GLU A 325 44.05 13.43 44.14
C GLU A 325 42.75 14.13 43.71
N SER A 326 41.93 14.57 44.67
CA SER A 326 40.62 15.21 44.42
C SER A 326 40.60 16.71 44.71
N ARG A 327 41.77 17.35 44.83
CA ARG A 327 41.94 18.74 45.26
C ARG A 327 41.07 19.73 44.51
N ASP A 328 41.12 19.71 43.19
CA ASP A 328 40.45 20.70 42.36
C ASP A 328 38.92 20.56 42.44
N TYR A 329 38.42 19.32 42.49
CA TYR A 329 36.99 19.01 42.64
C TYR A 329 36.44 19.40 44.00
N LEU A 330 37.16 19.07 45.08
CA LEU A 330 36.73 19.41 46.42
C LEU A 330 36.85 20.92 46.69
N ALA A 331 37.86 21.59 46.15
CA ALA A 331 37.98 23.05 46.23
C ALA A 331 36.82 23.75 45.51
N LEU A 332 36.36 23.21 44.37
CA LEU A 332 35.20 23.72 43.64
C LEU A 332 33.88 23.48 44.41
N LEU A 333 33.66 22.28 44.94
CA LEU A 333 32.39 21.88 45.57
C LEU A 333 32.22 22.39 47.01
N LEU A 334 33.31 22.47 47.78
CA LEU A 334 33.31 22.93 49.17
C LEU A 334 33.58 24.44 49.28
N GLY A 335 34.14 25.06 48.24
CA GLY A 335 34.76 26.37 48.33
C GLY A 335 36.17 26.30 48.93
N THR A 336 37.05 27.20 48.49
CA THR A 336 38.48 27.18 48.84
C THR A 336 38.72 27.21 50.35
N ASP A 337 37.93 27.99 51.10
CA ASP A 337 38.07 28.11 52.55
C ASP A 337 37.74 26.80 53.28
N LYS A 338 36.66 26.11 52.90
CA LYS A 338 36.24 24.85 53.54
C LYS A 338 37.09 23.67 53.09
N PHE A 339 37.60 23.67 51.87
CA PHE A 339 38.59 22.69 51.45
C PHE A 339 39.89 22.83 52.27
N ASN A 340 40.38 24.05 52.48
CA ASN A 340 41.55 24.30 53.33
C ASN A 340 41.30 23.89 54.79
N GLU A 341 40.09 24.15 55.32
CA GLU A 341 39.67 23.69 56.65
C GLU A 341 39.66 22.16 56.76
N LEU A 342 39.31 21.45 55.69
CA LEU A 342 39.28 19.98 55.64
C LEU A 342 40.71 19.41 55.64
N GLY A 343 41.61 20.03 54.88
CA GLY A 343 43.03 19.72 54.91
C GLY A 343 43.64 19.96 56.30
N TYR A 344 43.39 21.12 56.91
CA TYR A 344 43.89 21.45 58.24
C TYR A 344 43.41 20.44 59.29
N TRP A 345 42.11 20.10 59.29
CA TRP A 345 41.57 19.07 60.16
C TRP A 345 42.31 17.73 60.01
N ASN A 346 42.57 17.29 58.78
CA ASN A 346 43.24 16.02 58.54
C ASN A 346 44.71 16.00 59.00
N PHE A 347 45.47 17.07 58.74
CA PHE A 347 46.90 17.11 59.01
C PHE A 347 47.26 17.50 60.45
N VAL A 348 46.43 18.29 61.12
CA VAL A 348 46.74 18.86 62.45
C VAL A 348 45.90 18.24 63.55
N GLU A 349 44.58 18.09 63.34
CA GLU A 349 43.66 17.67 64.41
C GLU A 349 43.55 16.15 64.56
N ARG A 350 43.79 15.38 63.49
CA ARG A 350 43.72 13.90 63.53
C ARG A 350 45.05 13.19 63.83
N LYS A 351 46.18 13.91 63.76
CA LYS A 351 47.54 13.36 64.00
C LYS A 351 48.04 13.57 65.44
N GLN A 352 47.27 14.27 66.28
CA GLN A 352 47.44 14.30 67.75
C GLN A 352 46.66 13.16 68.37
#